data_AF-G2D9C0-F1
#
_entry.id   AF-G2D9C0-F1
#
_cell.length_a   1.000
_cell.length_b   1.000
_cell.length_c   1.000
_cell.angle_alpha   90.00
_cell.angle_beta   90.00
_cell.angle_gamma   90.00
#
_symmetry.space_group_name_H-M   'P 1'
#
loop_
_entity.id
_entity.type
_entity.pdbx_description
1 polymer ?
#
loop_
_entity_poly.entity_id
_entity_poly.type
_entity_poly.pdbx_seq_one_letter_code
_entity_poly.pdbx_strand_id
1 'polypeptide(L)'
;MFAADEVLIPVSGDYLSLSGLAKMMMTLKRFEPYLEKPHEKWIEMSRVYPRRRLFREVCDKLLGHFPGQVLANPIKEAAVMAECPGVGRTIFEYRRSSQSAKEFEALATDLLERRTM
;
A
#
# COMPACT_ATOMS: atom_id res chain seq x y z
N MET A 1 -1.67 13.26 -10.66
CA MET A 1 -2.98 12.65 -10.96
C MET A 1 -3.26 12.61 -12.45
N PHE A 2 -3.24 13.74 -13.16
CA PHE A 2 -3.57 13.78 -14.60
C PHE A 2 -2.69 12.93 -15.53
N ALA A 3 -1.47 12.58 -15.12
CA ALA A 3 -0.54 11.77 -15.93
C ALA A 3 -0.49 10.27 -15.55
N ALA A 4 -1.33 9.82 -14.61
CA ALA A 4 -1.36 8.44 -14.15
C ALA A 4 -2.68 7.78 -14.53
N ASP A 5 -2.65 6.51 -14.93
CA ASP A 5 -3.84 5.68 -15.14
C ASP A 5 -4.34 5.03 -13.84
N GLU A 6 -3.41 4.67 -12.97
CA GLU A 6 -3.66 3.95 -11.72
C GLU A 6 -2.94 4.62 -10.54
N VAL A 7 -3.46 4.43 -9.33
CA VAL A 7 -2.94 5.02 -8.10
C VAL A 7 -2.76 3.92 -7.04
N LEU A 8 -1.52 3.74 -6.59
CA LEU A 8 -1.15 2.89 -5.45
C LEU A 8 -1.09 3.74 -4.17
N ILE A 9 -1.73 3.29 -3.10
CA ILE A 9 -2.03 4.07 -1.90
C ILE A 9 -1.46 3.39 -0.64
N PRO A 10 -0.29 3.83 -0.14
CA PRO A 10 0.28 3.30 1.09
C PRO A 10 -0.55 3.67 2.30
N VAL A 11 -1.05 2.65 3.00
CA VAL A 11 -1.76 2.81 4.26
C VAL A 11 -0.99 2.09 5.36
N SER A 12 -0.52 2.81 6.37
CA SER A 12 0.12 2.18 7.51
C SER A 12 -0.90 1.39 8.34
N GLY A 13 -0.45 0.32 9.01
CA GLY A 13 -1.30 -0.53 9.86
C GLY A 13 -1.80 0.11 11.17
N ASP A 14 -2.01 1.43 11.20
CA ASP A 14 -2.45 2.21 12.37
C ASP A 14 -3.77 2.96 12.11
N TYR A 15 -4.45 3.37 13.18
CA TYR A 15 -5.76 4.02 13.08
C TYR A 15 -5.73 5.39 12.42
N LEU A 16 -4.64 6.15 12.59
CA LEU A 16 -4.55 7.51 12.06
C LEU A 16 -4.55 7.49 10.52
N SER A 17 -3.95 6.44 9.95
CA SER A 17 -3.88 6.22 8.51
C SER A 17 -5.25 6.09 7.84
N LEU A 18 -6.27 5.53 8.52
CA LEU A 18 -7.63 5.44 7.97
C LEU A 18 -8.26 6.82 7.76
N SER A 19 -8.03 7.75 8.70
CA SER A 19 -8.54 9.12 8.56
C SER A 19 -7.86 9.89 7.43
N GLY A 20 -6.56 9.64 7.22
CA GLY A 20 -5.79 10.18 6.11
C GLY A 20 -6.27 9.63 4.77
N LEU A 21 -6.50 8.32 4.70
CA LEU A 21 -7.03 7.65 3.52
C LEU A 21 -8.39 8.25 3.11
N ALA A 22 -9.32 8.43 4.05
CA ALA A 22 -10.61 9.04 3.76
C ALA A 22 -10.48 10.45 3.16
N LYS A 23 -9.58 11.28 3.69
CA LYS A 23 -9.30 12.62 3.14
C LYS A 23 -8.69 12.56 1.74
N MET A 24 -7.80 11.62 1.49
CA MET A 24 -7.19 11.44 0.19
C MET A 24 -8.22 10.96 -0.85
N MET A 25 -9.09 10.03 -0.49
CA MET A 25 -10.18 9.55 -1.35
C MET A 25 -11.15 10.68 -1.71
N MET A 26 -11.50 11.55 -0.75
CA MET A 26 -12.28 12.76 -1.05
C MET A 26 -11.56 13.69 -2.03
N THR A 27 -10.23 13.79 -1.92
CA THR A 27 -9.42 14.62 -2.81
C THR A 27 -9.40 14.03 -4.22
N LEU A 28 -9.13 12.72 -4.36
CA LEU A 28 -9.18 12.01 -5.64
C LEU A 28 -10.54 12.18 -6.32
N LYS A 29 -11.64 12.02 -5.55
CA LYS A 29 -13.01 12.20 -6.05
C LYS A 29 -13.31 13.61 -6.57
N ARG A 30 -12.66 14.65 -6.02
CA ARG A 30 -12.81 16.02 -6.53
C ARG A 30 -12.15 16.22 -7.89
N PHE A 31 -11.14 15.42 -8.22
CA PHE A 31 -10.46 15.49 -9.51
C PHE A 31 -11.08 14.57 -10.57
N GLU A 32 -11.86 13.56 -10.17
CA GLU A 32 -12.55 12.63 -11.09
C GLU A 32 -13.33 13.32 -12.24
N PRO A 33 -14.05 14.45 -12.04
CA PRO A 33 -14.76 15.12 -13.15
C PRO A 33 -13.85 15.72 -14.23
N TYR A 34 -12.56 15.92 -13.94
CA TYR A 34 -11.58 16.48 -14.87
C TYR A 34 -10.76 15.40 -15.58
N LEU A 35 -11.04 14.13 -15.31
CA LEU A 35 -10.36 12.99 -15.92
C LEU A 35 -11.27 12.35 -16.96
N GLU A 36 -10.69 11.86 -18.05
CA GLU A 36 -11.43 11.09 -19.06
C GLU A 36 -11.97 9.78 -18.49
N LYS A 37 -11.27 9.18 -17.53
CA LYS A 37 -11.65 7.98 -16.77
C LYS A 37 -11.22 8.11 -15.31
N PRO A 38 -11.98 7.57 -14.35
CA PRO A 38 -11.53 7.54 -12.95
C PRO A 38 -10.28 6.66 -12.80
N HIS A 39 -9.38 7.04 -11.89
CA HIS A 39 -8.22 6.23 -11.57
C HIS A 39 -8.62 4.88 -10.98
N GLU A 40 -7.97 3.81 -11.46
CA GLU A 40 -7.95 2.54 -10.74
C GLU A 40 -7.10 2.74 -9.46
N LYS A 41 -7.60 2.22 -8.34
CA LYS A 41 -7.05 2.52 -7.00
C LYS A 41 -6.68 1.22 -6.32
N TRP A 42 -5.44 1.13 -5.88
CA TRP A 42 -4.89 0.00 -5.14
C TRP A 42 -4.42 0.47 -3.78
N ILE A 43 -4.69 -0.31 -2.75
CA ILE A 43 -4.27 -0.04 -1.39
C ILE A 43 -3.28 -1.11 -0.98
N GLU A 44 -2.06 -0.72 -0.68
CA GLU A 44 -1.09 -1.58 -0.01
C GLU A 44 -1.00 -1.22 1.48
N MET A 45 -0.99 -2.25 2.32
CA MET A 45 -0.77 -2.05 3.75
C MET A 45 0.74 -2.04 4.03
N SER A 46 1.24 -0.90 4.47
CA SER A 46 2.66 -0.64 4.73
C SER A 46 2.99 -0.66 6.22
N ARG A 47 4.27 -0.92 6.55
CA ARG A 47 4.81 -0.87 7.93
C ARG A 47 3.96 -1.64 8.95
N VAL A 48 3.49 -2.82 8.55
CA VAL A 48 2.52 -3.56 9.37
C VAL A 48 3.22 -4.43 10.41
N TYR A 49 2.49 -4.69 11.50
CA TYR A 49 2.84 -5.68 12.51
C TYR A 49 1.70 -6.71 12.62
N PRO A 50 1.75 -7.82 11.85
CA PRO A 50 0.60 -8.73 11.70
C PRO A 50 0.09 -9.35 13.01
N ARG A 51 0.98 -9.46 14.02
CA ARG A 51 0.64 -9.98 15.35
C ARG A 51 -0.20 -9.01 16.20
N ARG A 52 -0.24 -7.72 15.86
CA ARG A 52 -0.99 -6.72 16.63
C ARG A 52 -2.47 -6.83 16.31
N ARG A 53 -3.31 -6.87 17.35
CA ARG A 53 -4.77 -6.82 17.21
C ARG A 53 -5.23 -5.61 16.38
N LEU A 54 -4.59 -4.46 16.60
CA LEU A 54 -4.83 -3.23 15.85
C LEU A 54 -4.73 -3.44 14.32
N PHE A 55 -3.72 -4.17 13.85
CA PHE A 55 -3.56 -4.43 12.42
C PHE A 55 -4.77 -5.17 11.84
N ARG A 56 -5.28 -6.19 12.55
CA ARG A 56 -6.48 -6.92 12.12
C ARG A 56 -7.70 -6.01 12.03
N GLU A 57 -7.93 -5.20 13.07
CA GLU A 57 -9.07 -4.26 13.07
C GLU A 57 -8.99 -3.22 11.94
N VAL A 58 -7.79 -2.75 11.62
CA VAL A 58 -7.55 -1.83 10.49
C VAL A 58 -7.75 -2.54 9.15
N CYS A 59 -7.22 -3.76 9.01
CA CYS A 59 -7.38 -4.59 7.82
C CYS A 59 -8.86 -4.87 7.53
N ASP A 60 -9.61 -5.37 8.52
CA ASP A 60 -11.04 -5.68 8.38
C ASP A 60 -11.84 -4.44 7.94
N LYS A 61 -11.50 -3.26 8.48
CA LYS A 61 -12.10 -1.99 8.05
C LYS A 61 -11.75 -1.65 6.62
N LEU A 62 -10.48 -1.78 6.20
CA LEU A 62 -10.08 -1.51 4.82
C LEU A 62 -10.80 -2.44 3.86
N LEU A 63 -10.86 -3.74 4.14
CA LEU A 63 -11.56 -4.72 3.30
C LEU A 63 -13.05 -4.42 3.20
N GLY A 64 -13.68 -3.98 4.30
CA GLY A 64 -15.08 -3.58 4.30
C GLY A 64 -15.38 -2.31 3.50
N HIS A 65 -14.47 -1.33 3.48
CA HIS A 65 -14.69 -0.05 2.78
C HIS A 65 -14.16 -0.04 1.33
N PHE A 66 -13.16 -0.86 1.03
CA PHE A 66 -12.45 -0.90 -0.25
C PHE A 66 -12.36 -2.34 -0.78
N PRO A 67 -13.51 -3.01 -0.99
CA PRO A 67 -13.52 -4.38 -1.48
C PRO A 67 -12.85 -4.45 -2.86
N GLY A 68 -11.99 -5.46 -3.06
CA GLY A 68 -11.27 -5.66 -4.32
C GLY A 68 -10.24 -4.58 -4.67
N GLN A 69 -9.81 -3.76 -3.71
CA GLN A 69 -8.76 -2.74 -3.90
C GLN A 69 -7.55 -2.95 -2.98
N VAL A 70 -7.68 -3.75 -1.92
CA VAL A 70 -6.58 -4.01 -0.98
C VAL A 70 -5.70 -5.16 -1.49
N LEU A 71 -4.44 -4.90 -1.77
CA LEU A 71 -3.50 -5.89 -2.32
C LEU A 71 -3.19 -7.00 -1.31
N ALA A 72 -2.99 -8.23 -1.80
CA ALA A 72 -2.91 -9.44 -0.99
C ALA A 72 -1.72 -9.49 -0.02
N ASN A 73 -0.56 -8.96 -0.41
CA ASN A 73 0.66 -9.03 0.40
C ASN A 73 1.02 -7.68 1.05
N PRO A 74 0.95 -7.57 2.39
CA PRO A 74 1.34 -6.36 3.10
C PRO A 74 2.86 -6.29 3.32
N ILE A 75 3.40 -5.07 3.42
CA ILE A 75 4.82 -4.82 3.73
C ILE A 75 4.99 -4.67 5.24
N LYS A 76 5.80 -5.55 5.85
CA LYS A 76 6.05 -5.51 7.31
C LYS A 76 7.03 -4.41 7.66
N GLU A 77 6.92 -3.89 8.89
CA GLU A 77 7.96 -3.02 9.43
C GLU A 77 9.27 -3.80 9.61
N ALA A 78 10.38 -3.26 9.12
CA ALA A 78 11.68 -3.92 9.17
C ALA A 78 12.84 -2.91 9.21
N ALA A 79 13.83 -3.14 10.07
CA ALA A 79 15.01 -2.27 10.21
C ALA A 79 15.76 -2.05 8.88
N VAL A 80 15.85 -3.09 8.05
CA VAL A 80 16.50 -3.04 6.74
C VAL A 80 15.86 -2.01 5.79
N MET A 81 14.55 -1.77 5.91
CA MET A 81 13.84 -0.75 5.12
C MET A 81 14.11 0.68 5.61
N ALA A 82 14.47 0.84 6.89
CA ALA A 82 14.90 2.12 7.43
C ALA A 82 16.37 2.43 7.08
N GLU A 83 17.21 1.40 6.91
CA GLU A 83 18.63 1.53 6.59
C GLU A 83 18.89 1.78 5.09
N CYS A 84 18.20 1.05 4.20
CA CYS A 84 18.51 1.06 2.77
C CYS A 84 18.46 2.47 2.11
N PRO A 85 17.54 3.38 2.48
CA PRO A 85 17.52 4.74 1.91
C PRO A 85 18.77 5.53 2.28
N GLY A 86 19.33 5.33 3.48
CA GLY A 86 20.52 6.04 3.95
C GLY A 86 21.80 5.72 3.17
N VAL A 87 21.83 4.57 2.48
CA VAL A 87 22.94 4.15 1.60
C VAL A 87 22.64 4.35 0.11
N GLY A 88 21.49 4.95 -0.23
CA GLY A 88 21.10 5.22 -1.62
C GLY A 88 20.87 3.97 -2.47
N ARG A 89 20.50 2.85 -1.85
CA ARG A 89 20.26 1.57 -2.53
C ARG A 89 18.82 1.12 -2.30
N THR A 90 18.22 0.50 -3.31
CA THR A 90 16.95 -0.19 -3.15
C THR A 90 17.09 -1.39 -2.22
N ILE A 91 15.97 -1.92 -1.71
CA ILE A 91 16.00 -3.14 -0.89
C ILE A 91 16.59 -4.33 -1.66
N PHE A 92 16.38 -4.38 -2.97
CA PHE A 92 16.90 -5.42 -3.86
C PHE A 92 18.42 -5.35 -3.99
N GLU A 93 19.01 -4.16 -4.03
CA GLU A 93 20.45 -3.95 -4.13
C GLU A 93 21.14 -4.04 -2.75
N TYR A 94 20.49 -3.55 -1.70
CA TYR A 94 21.06 -3.54 -0.35
C TYR A 94 21.04 -4.93 0.30
N ARG A 95 19.88 -5.61 0.24
CA ARG A 95 19.64 -6.90 0.89
C ARG A 95 18.59 -7.73 0.12
N ARG A 96 18.95 -8.21 -1.07
CA ARG A 96 18.09 -9.03 -1.94
C ARG A 96 17.47 -10.25 -1.27
N SER A 97 18.18 -10.92 -0.36
CA SER A 97 17.71 -12.13 0.33
C SER A 97 16.82 -11.84 1.54
N SER A 98 16.60 -10.57 1.88
CA SER A 98 15.77 -10.17 3.02
C SER A 98 14.29 -10.52 2.82
N GLN A 99 13.57 -10.63 3.93
CA GLN A 99 12.12 -10.79 3.89
C GLN A 99 11.44 -9.59 3.21
N SER A 100 11.92 -8.37 3.43
CA SER A 100 11.37 -7.17 2.81
C SER A 100 11.51 -7.18 1.28
N ALA A 101 12.64 -7.66 0.73
CA ALA A 101 12.79 -7.79 -0.72
C ALA A 101 11.74 -8.73 -1.32
N LYS A 102 11.47 -9.88 -0.66
CA LYS A 102 10.42 -10.83 -1.07
C LYS A 102 9.02 -10.22 -0.97
N GLU A 103 8.76 -9.42 0.06
CA GLU A 103 7.47 -8.75 0.25
C GLU A 103 7.20 -7.71 -0.85
N PHE A 104 8.20 -6.94 -1.28
CA PHE A 104 8.07 -6.02 -2.41
C PHE A 104 7.91 -6.75 -3.75
N GLU A 105 8.58 -7.89 -3.95
CA GLU A 105 8.39 -8.72 -5.15
C GLU A 105 6.97 -9.31 -5.20
N ALA A 106 6.46 -9.78 -4.06
CA ALA A 106 5.08 -10.25 -3.94
C ALA A 106 4.07 -9.13 -4.20
N LEU A 107 4.30 -7.92 -3.65
CA LEU A 107 3.46 -6.74 -3.88
C LEU A 107 3.43 -6.36 -5.38
N ALA A 108 4.59 -6.37 -6.04
CA ALA A 108 4.65 -6.10 -7.48
C ALA A 108 3.87 -7.15 -8.28
N THR A 109 3.99 -8.42 -7.91
CA THR A 109 3.22 -9.51 -8.53
C THR A 109 1.72 -9.32 -8.30
N ASP A 110 1.31 -8.96 -7.09
CA ASP A 110 -0.11 -8.72 -6.77
C ASP A 110 -0.69 -7.58 -7.58
N LEU A 111 0.06 -6.50 -7.79
CA LEU A 111 -0.38 -5.39 -8.62
C LEU A 111 -0.54 -5.81 -10.08
N LEU A 112 0.44 -6.54 -10.63
CA LEU A 112 0.41 -7.01 -12.03
C LEU A 112 -0.70 -8.03 -12.28
N GLU A 113 -0.93 -8.94 -11.33
CA GLU A 113 -1.94 -10.00 -11.41
C GLU A 113 -3.29 -9.57 -10.81
N ARG A 114 -3.40 -8.34 -10.31
CA ARG A 114 -4.61 -7.80 -9.66
C ARG A 114 -5.09 -8.67 -8.49
N ARG A 115 -4.15 -9.23 -7.71
CA ARG A 115 -4.45 -10.09 -6.55
C ARG A 115 -4.74 -9.24 -5.31
N THR A 116 -5.98 -9.31 -4.85
CA THR A 116 -6.45 -8.60 -3.67
C THR A 116 -6.80 -9.56 -2.53
N MET A 117 -6.81 -9.03 -1.30
CA MET A 117 -7.33 -9.71 -0.12
C MET A 117 -8.86 -9.89 -0.17
#